data_AF-A0A0Q7VWN5-F1
#
_entry.id   AF-A0A0Q7VWN5-F1
#
_cell.length_a   1.000
_cell.length_b   1.000
_cell.length_c   1.000
_cell.angle_alpha   90.00
_cell.angle_beta   90.00
_cell.angle_gamma   90.00
#
_symmetry.space_group_name_H-M   'P 1'
#
loop_
_entity.id
_entity.type
_entity.pdbx_description
1 polymer ?
#
loop_
_entity_poly.entity_id
_entity_poly.type
_entity_poly.pdbx_seq_one_letter_code
_entity_poly.pdbx_strand_id
1 'polypeptide(L)'
;MADAQATYSSGGQPRATGYWNASTDTISSTDRYNDGWGSRTWWNLRGNTSSNNIDNTKGAGQTESRPVWVLPGWEFRVQACSINNGTSLGCSSWSGYSGV
;
A
#
# COMPACT_ATOMS: atom_id res chain seq x y z
N MET A 1 12.04 5.62 13.85
CA MET A 1 11.34 5.56 12.55
C MET A 1 11.08 4.11 12.24
N ALA A 2 9.83 3.66 12.30
CA ALA A 2 9.47 2.29 11.98
C ALA A 2 8.71 2.26 10.63
N ASP A 3 8.98 1.23 9.84
CA ASP A 3 8.36 1.04 8.52
C ASP A 3 7.08 0.20 8.65
N ALA A 4 6.14 0.39 7.71
CA ALA A 4 4.88 -0.35 7.69
C ALA A 4 4.73 -1.11 6.37
N GLN A 5 4.37 -2.39 6.44
CA GLN A 5 4.15 -3.24 5.26
C GLN A 5 2.82 -3.98 5.34
N ALA A 6 2.12 -4.06 4.22
CA ALA A 6 0.92 -4.86 4.03
C ALA A 6 1.04 -5.69 2.74
N THR A 7 0.46 -6.89 2.74
CA THR A 7 0.55 -7.79 1.59
C THR A 7 -0.74 -8.56 1.41
N TYR A 8 -1.33 -8.48 0.23
CA TYR A 8 -2.54 -9.21 -0.13
C TYR A 8 -2.16 -10.49 -0.87
N SER A 9 -2.66 -11.63 -0.38
CA SER A 9 -2.39 -12.96 -0.94
C SER A 9 -3.68 -13.64 -1.32
N SER A 10 -3.77 -14.18 -2.54
CA SER A 10 -4.80 -15.14 -2.91
C SER A 10 -4.15 -16.29 -3.69
N GLY A 11 -4.53 -17.53 -3.39
CA GLY A 11 -3.96 -18.72 -4.04
C GLY A 11 -2.52 -19.08 -3.61
N GLY A 12 -2.05 -18.58 -2.45
CA GLY A 12 -0.76 -18.97 -1.86
C GLY A 12 0.44 -18.09 -2.21
N GLN A 13 0.24 -17.02 -3.00
CA GLN A 13 1.31 -16.06 -3.31
C GLN A 13 0.81 -14.58 -3.24
N PRO A 14 1.70 -13.63 -2.91
CA PRO A 14 1.34 -12.23 -2.71
C PRO A 14 1.12 -11.45 -4.02
N ARG A 15 -0.12 -11.00 -4.26
CA ARG A 15 -0.55 -10.23 -5.45
C ARG A 15 -0.24 -8.76 -5.38
N ALA A 16 -0.46 -8.14 -4.22
CA ALA A 16 -0.19 -6.73 -4.02
C ALA A 16 0.64 -6.55 -2.76
N THR A 17 1.65 -5.71 -2.83
CA THR A 17 2.44 -5.30 -1.66
C THR A 17 2.39 -3.79 -1.53
N GLY A 18 2.05 -3.33 -0.34
CA GLY A 18 2.07 -1.92 0.04
C GLY A 18 3.08 -1.70 1.15
N TYR A 19 3.87 -0.63 1.03
CA TYR A 19 4.95 -0.34 1.97
C TYR A 19 5.09 1.15 2.21
N TRP A 20 5.37 1.56 3.46
CA TRP A 20 5.88 2.88 3.79
C TRP A 20 7.28 2.75 4.41
N ASN A 21 8.24 3.49 3.82
CA ASN A 21 9.53 3.81 4.40
C ASN A 21 9.55 5.15 5.16
N ALA A 22 9.69 5.15 6.48
CA ALA A 22 9.74 6.36 7.30
C ALA A 22 11.04 7.17 7.11
N SER A 23 12.12 6.55 6.67
CA SER A 23 13.39 7.24 6.41
C SER A 23 13.36 8.10 5.15
N THR A 24 12.46 7.78 4.21
CA THR A 24 12.34 8.49 2.92
C THR A 24 10.95 9.08 2.70
N ASP A 25 10.07 9.02 3.70
CA ASP A 25 8.69 9.50 3.62
C ASP A 25 7.96 9.04 2.36
N THR A 26 8.23 7.79 1.95
CA THR A 26 7.77 7.27 0.66
C THR A 26 6.85 6.08 0.86
N ILE A 27 5.66 6.15 0.26
CA ILE A 27 4.78 5.01 0.11
C ILE A 27 4.96 4.37 -1.27
N SER A 28 4.88 3.05 -1.34
CA SER A 28 4.96 2.29 -2.58
C SER A 28 3.83 1.27 -2.73
N SER A 29 3.46 1.03 -3.99
CA SER A 29 2.58 -0.03 -4.45
C SER A 29 3.30 -0.86 -5.49
N THR A 30 3.50 -2.14 -5.19
CA THR A 30 4.17 -3.08 -6.10
C THR A 30 3.17 -4.10 -6.60
N ASP A 31 3.07 -4.23 -7.92
CA ASP A 31 2.42 -5.35 -8.57
C ASP A 31 3.47 -6.42 -8.89
N ARG A 32 3.22 -7.64 -8.47
CA ARG A 32 4.13 -8.78 -8.70
C ARG A 32 3.81 -9.56 -9.96
N TYR A 33 2.62 -9.41 -10.52
CA TYR A 33 2.10 -10.29 -11.56
C TYR A 33 1.81 -9.54 -12.85
N ASN A 34 1.84 -10.26 -13.98
CA ASN A 34 1.48 -9.73 -15.29
C ASN A 34 0.22 -10.45 -15.76
N ASP A 35 -0.84 -10.38 -14.96
CA ASP A 35 -2.08 -11.12 -15.16
C ASP A 35 -3.26 -10.21 -15.53
N GLY A 36 -3.01 -8.93 -15.82
CA GLY A 36 -4.01 -7.92 -16.14
C GLY A 36 -4.69 -7.32 -14.91
N TRP A 37 -4.24 -7.70 -13.71
CA TRP A 37 -4.64 -7.10 -12.45
C TRP A 37 -3.58 -6.07 -12.06
N GLY A 38 -3.91 -5.16 -11.16
CA GLY A 38 -2.98 -4.20 -10.59
C GLY A 38 -2.91 -4.32 -9.06
N SER A 39 -1.98 -3.59 -8.49
CA SER A 39 -1.88 -3.40 -7.04
C SER A 39 -2.37 -2.00 -6.65
N ARG A 40 -2.99 -1.91 -5.48
CA ARG A 40 -3.33 -0.64 -4.85
C ARG A 40 -2.85 -0.65 -3.42
N THR A 41 -2.09 0.36 -3.04
CA THR A 41 -1.76 0.60 -1.63
C THR A 41 -2.68 1.69 -1.09
N TRP A 42 -3.45 1.35 -0.07
CA TRP A 42 -4.21 2.31 0.73
C TRP A 42 -3.40 2.72 1.95
N TRP A 43 -3.57 3.95 2.38
CA TRP A 43 -3.07 4.42 3.65
C TRP A 43 -4.02 5.36 4.35
N ASN A 44 -3.87 5.43 5.66
CA ASN A 44 -4.62 6.34 6.50
C ASN A 44 -3.76 6.75 7.71
N LEU A 45 -3.90 8.00 8.10
CA LEU A 45 -3.25 8.61 9.25
C LEU A 45 -4.26 8.62 10.40
N ARG A 46 -3.89 8.12 11.59
CA ARG A 46 -4.80 8.10 12.75
C ARG A 46 -5.25 9.53 13.07
N GLY A 47 -6.56 9.75 13.08
CA GLY A 47 -7.18 11.08 13.19
C GLY A 47 -7.72 11.63 11.87
N ASN A 48 -7.43 10.99 10.74
CA ASN A 48 -7.98 11.33 9.43
C ASN A 48 -9.14 10.40 9.05
N THR A 49 -10.27 10.98 8.69
CA THR A 49 -11.46 10.24 8.22
C THR A 49 -11.32 9.73 6.78
N SER A 50 -10.41 10.30 5.99
CA SER A 50 -10.22 9.95 4.58
C SER A 50 -9.00 9.05 4.39
N SER A 51 -9.19 7.96 3.64
CA SER A 51 -8.09 7.12 3.17
C SER A 51 -7.60 7.61 1.82
N ASN A 52 -6.30 7.50 1.57
CA ASN A 52 -5.69 7.81 0.28
C ASN A 52 -5.12 6.54 -0.34
N ASN A 53 -4.91 6.53 -1.66
CA ASN A 53 -4.42 5.36 -2.38
C ASN A 53 -3.50 5.70 -3.56
N ILE A 54 -2.68 4.71 -3.92
CA ILE A 54 -1.82 4.68 -5.11
C ILE A 54 -2.12 3.39 -5.85
N ASP A 55 -2.39 3.55 -7.14
CA ASP A 55 -2.78 2.46 -8.01
C ASP A 55 -1.65 2.20 -8.98
N ASN A 56 -1.06 1.02 -8.88
CA ASN A 56 -0.11 0.54 -9.86
C ASN A 56 -0.81 -0.51 -10.73
N THR A 57 -1.14 -0.09 -11.94
CA THR A 57 -1.79 -0.92 -12.97
C THR A 57 -0.83 -1.40 -14.05
N LYS A 58 0.49 -1.24 -13.82
CA LYS A 58 1.54 -1.57 -14.79
C LYS A 58 2.07 -2.98 -14.54
N GLY A 59 2.51 -3.66 -15.60
CA GLY A 59 2.84 -5.08 -15.60
C GLY A 59 3.87 -5.53 -14.56
N ALA A 60 4.03 -6.85 -14.41
CA ALA A 60 4.78 -7.50 -13.34
C ALA A 60 6.09 -6.81 -12.91
N GLY A 61 6.26 -6.67 -11.61
CA GLY A 61 7.49 -6.20 -10.97
C GLY A 61 7.65 -4.68 -10.96
N GLN A 62 6.70 -3.93 -11.54
CA GLN A 62 6.71 -2.49 -11.45
C GLN A 62 6.31 -2.04 -10.04
N THR A 63 6.95 -0.98 -9.56
CA THR A 63 6.61 -0.33 -8.30
C THR A 63 6.32 1.13 -8.57
N GLU A 64 5.16 1.60 -8.13
CA GLU A 64 4.86 3.03 -8.11
C GLU A 64 5.02 3.55 -6.69
N SER A 65 5.75 4.66 -6.57
CA SER A 65 6.06 5.27 -5.28
C SER A 65 5.65 6.74 -5.27
N ARG A 66 5.17 7.23 -4.13
CA ARG A 66 4.88 8.66 -3.93
C ARG A 66 5.44 9.15 -2.58
N PRO A 67 5.95 10.39 -2.53
CA PRO A 67 6.28 11.02 -1.25
C PRO A 67 5.00 11.38 -0.49
N VAL A 68 5.04 11.27 0.84
CA VAL A 68 3.93 11.58 1.75
C VAL A 68 4.47 12.38 2.93
N TRP A 69 3.82 13.49 3.26
CA TRP A 69 4.16 14.25 4.46
C TRP A 69 3.39 13.71 5.65
N VAL A 70 4.11 13.23 6.67
CA VAL A 70 3.51 12.77 7.93
C VAL A 70 4.04 13.61 9.07
N LEU A 71 3.13 14.19 9.85
CA LEU A 71 3.51 15.04 10.97
C LEU A 71 4.01 14.18 12.14
N PRO A 72 4.97 14.69 12.94
CA PRO A 72 5.43 14.00 14.14
C PRO A 72 4.28 13.62 15.07
N GLY A 73 4.29 12.38 15.59
CA GLY A 73 3.25 11.88 16.49
C GLY A 73 1.95 11.42 15.82
N TRP A 74 1.86 11.46 14.48
CA TRP A 74 0.75 10.81 13.76
C TRP A 74 1.07 9.33 13.56
N GLU A 75 0.08 8.48 13.81
CA GLU A 75 0.23 7.05 13.54
C GLU A 75 -0.22 6.73 12.11
N PHE A 76 0.43 5.76 11.48
CA PHE A 76 0.11 5.37 10.13
C PHE A 76 -0.05 3.88 9.95
N ARG A 77 -0.89 3.55 8.97
CA ARG A 77 -1.14 2.20 8.48
C ARG A 77 -1.17 2.18 6.95
N VAL A 78 -0.63 1.11 6.36
CA VAL A 78 -0.82 0.74 4.94
C VAL A 78 -1.71 -0.48 4.83
N GLN A 79 -2.41 -0.61 3.71
CA GLN A 79 -3.14 -1.81 3.33
C GLN A 79 -2.88 -2.08 1.85
N ALA A 80 -2.59 -3.34 1.52
CA ALA A 80 -2.39 -3.74 0.14
C ALA A 80 -3.69 -4.33 -0.40
N CYS A 81 -4.05 -3.96 -1.63
CA CYS A 81 -5.25 -4.40 -2.32
C CYS A 81 -4.91 -4.84 -3.73
N SER A 82 -5.65 -5.82 -4.22
CA SER A 82 -5.67 -6.16 -5.63
C SER A 82 -6.80 -5.39 -6.33
N ILE A 83 -6.48 -4.81 -7.49
CA ILE A 83 -7.42 -4.08 -8.32
C ILE A 83 -7.48 -4.68 -9.72
N ASN A 84 -8.61 -4.56 -10.40
CA ASN A 84 -8.73 -4.86 -11.82
C ASN A 84 -9.58 -3.77 -12.47
N ASN A 85 -9.04 -3.13 -13.51
CA ASN A 85 -9.70 -2.04 -14.23
C ASN A 85 -10.31 -0.97 -13.30
N GLY A 86 -9.54 -0.51 -12.31
CA GLY A 86 -9.94 0.49 -11.32
C GLY A 86 -10.80 -0.02 -10.15
N THR A 87 -11.29 -1.26 -10.21
CA THR A 87 -12.16 -1.86 -9.18
C THR A 87 -11.34 -2.66 -8.15
N SER A 88 -11.57 -2.44 -6.85
CA SER A 88 -10.92 -3.23 -5.79
C SER A 88 -11.59 -4.59 -5.62
N LEU A 89 -10.81 -5.65 -5.71
CA LEU A 89 -11.30 -7.03 -5.64
C LEU A 89 -11.06 -7.68 -4.27
N GLY A 90 -10.03 -7.25 -3.56
CA GLY A 90 -9.74 -7.72 -2.21
C GLY A 90 -8.53 -7.03 -1.62
N CYS A 91 -8.52 -6.90 -0.30
CA CYS A 91 -7.46 -6.22 0.42
C CYS A 91 -7.00 -7.05 1.61
N SER A 92 -5.73 -6.90 1.99
CA SER A 92 -5.20 -7.44 3.23
C SER A 92 -5.81 -6.72 4.43
N SER A 93 -5.53 -7.18 5.63
CA SER A 93 -5.71 -6.34 6.82
C SER A 93 -4.80 -5.11 6.74
N TRP A 94 -5.19 -4.04 7.42
CA TRP A 94 -4.29 -2.91 7.68
C TRP A 94 -3.04 -3.41 8.40
N SER A 95 -1.88 -2.86 8.02
CA SER A 95 -0.64 -3.05 8.78
C SER A 95 -0.80 -2.50 10.20
N GLY A 96 0.05 -2.97 11.11
CA GLY A 96 0.17 -2.38 12.44
C GLY A 96 0.53 -0.89 12.38
N TYR A 97 0.29 -0.19 13.48
CA TYR A 97 0.63 1.21 13.64
C TYR A 97 2.14 1.37 13.73
N SER A 98 2.68 2.25 12.88
CA SER A 98 4.02 2.80 13.09
C SER A 98 3.89 4.18 13.73
N GLY A 99 4.61 4.38 14.85
CA GLY A 99 4.76 5.68 15.49
C GLY A 99 5.97 6.40 14.90
N VAL A 100 5.74 7.62 14.39
CA VAL A 100 6.74 8.47 13.73
C VAL A 100 7.29 9.50 14.70
#